data_AF-A0A933J692-F1
#
_entry.id   AF-A0A933J692-F1
#
_cell.length_a   1.000
_cell.length_b   1.000
_cell.length_c   1.000
_cell.angle_alpha   90.00
_cell.angle_beta   90.00
_cell.angle_gamma   90.00
#
_symmetry.space_group_name_H-M   'P 1'
#
loop_
_entity.id
_entity.type
_entity.pdbx_description
1 polymer ?
#
loop_
_entity_poly.entity_id
_entity_poly.type
_entity_poly.pdbx_seq_one_letter_code
_entity_poly.pdbx_strand_id
1 'polypeptide(L)'
;MSDIQQKLTAAKLVLTDPRLRTLLGKETQLIDEGNVYGEKVHPDRLHHLLDDVFTAEIARKNILALVGESPLSVANLAAKTGLPQREVFRHVLALQQKGLLDVDRVEDGSPLYKRVGQI
;
A
#
# COMPACT_ATOMS: atom_id res chain seq x y z
N MET A 1 3.75 -22.04 0.24
CA MET A 1 4.48 -21.18 -0.72
C MET A 1 5.74 -20.68 -0.04
N SER A 2 6.89 -20.62 -0.73
CA SER A 2 8.09 -20.04 -0.11
C SER A 2 7.92 -18.52 0.04
N ASP A 3 8.51 -17.93 1.08
CA ASP A 3 8.46 -16.48 1.39
C ASP A 3 8.82 -15.61 0.15
N ILE A 4 9.76 -16.08 -0.67
CA ILE A 4 10.18 -15.42 -1.91
C ILE A 4 9.04 -15.34 -2.94
N GLN A 5 8.20 -16.37 -3.07
CA GLN A 5 7.08 -16.37 -4.02
C GLN A 5 5.98 -15.38 -3.63
N GLN A 6 5.71 -15.23 -2.33
CA GLN A 6 4.77 -14.22 -1.85
C GLN A 6 5.28 -12.81 -2.12
N LYS A 7 6.56 -12.53 -1.80
CA LYS A 7 7.20 -11.24 -2.09
C LYS A 7 7.21 -10.92 -3.58
N LEU A 8 7.53 -11.89 -4.44
CA LEU A 8 7.51 -11.69 -5.89
C LEU A 8 6.09 -11.42 -6.42
N THR A 9 5.07 -12.10 -5.87
CA THR A 9 3.67 -11.88 -6.26
C THR A 9 3.20 -10.49 -5.84
N ALA A 10 3.53 -10.06 -4.62
CA ALA A 10 3.25 -8.70 -4.14
C ALA A 10 3.95 -7.64 -5.01
N ALA A 11 5.23 -7.84 -5.34
CA ALA A 11 5.97 -6.94 -6.24
C ALA A 11 5.31 -6.85 -7.63
N LYS A 12 4.90 -7.99 -8.21
CA LYS A 12 4.17 -8.00 -9.49
C LYS A 12 2.86 -7.21 -9.40
N LEU A 13 2.05 -7.40 -8.34
CA LEU A 13 0.78 -6.69 -8.14
C LEU A 13 0.96 -5.18 -7.99
N VAL A 14 2.07 -4.76 -7.37
CA VAL A 14 2.42 -3.35 -7.19
C VAL A 14 2.87 -2.73 -8.51
N LEU A 15 3.72 -3.42 -9.28
CA LEU A 15 4.19 -2.95 -10.59
C LEU A 15 3.11 -2.96 -11.68
N THR A 16 2.09 -3.81 -11.55
CA THR A 16 0.93 -3.80 -12.46
C THR A 16 -0.13 -2.77 -12.08
N ASP A 17 0.00 -2.11 -10.93
CA ASP A 17 -0.92 -1.05 -10.51
C ASP A 17 -0.83 0.13 -11.50
N PRO A 18 -1.95 0.52 -12.14
CA PRO A 18 -1.94 1.57 -13.16
C PRO A 18 -1.38 2.89 -12.65
N ARG A 19 -1.61 3.23 -11.38
CA ARG A 19 -1.14 4.50 -10.80
C ARG A 19 0.37 4.53 -10.69
N LEU A 20 0.96 3.43 -10.21
CA LEU A 20 2.42 3.29 -10.09
C LEU A 20 3.09 3.25 -11.46
N ARG A 21 2.50 2.52 -12.42
CA ARG A 21 3.03 2.50 -13.79
C ARG A 21 3.04 3.89 -14.43
N THR A 22 1.97 4.66 -14.28
CA THR A 22 1.92 6.04 -14.76
C THR A 22 2.95 6.93 -14.06
N LEU A 23 3.16 6.74 -12.76
CA LEU A 23 4.12 7.51 -11.99
C LEU A 23 5.57 7.22 -12.43
N LEU A 24 5.92 5.94 -12.62
CA LEU A 24 7.21 5.53 -13.18
C LEU A 24 7.43 6.05 -14.60
N GLY A 25 6.38 6.05 -15.44
CA GLY A 25 6.45 6.62 -16.79
C GLY A 25 6.72 8.12 -16.82
N LYS A 26 6.62 8.82 -15.68
CA LYS A 26 6.94 10.24 -15.53
C LYS A 26 8.34 10.49 -14.98
N GLU A 27 9.13 9.45 -14.69
CA GLU A 27 10.48 9.60 -14.11
C GLU A 27 11.38 10.47 -14.99
N THR A 28 11.52 10.12 -16.28
CA THR A 28 12.30 10.89 -17.26
C THR A 28 11.78 12.33 -17.39
N GLN A 29 10.46 12.51 -17.41
CA GLN A 29 9.84 13.84 -17.45
C GLN A 29 10.25 14.68 -16.22
N LEU A 30 10.17 14.12 -15.01
CA LEU A 30 10.46 14.85 -13.77
C LEU A 30 11.93 15.21 -13.59
N ILE A 31 12.84 14.38 -14.13
CA ILE A 31 14.29 14.61 -14.06
C ILE A 31 14.75 15.56 -15.17
N ASP A 32 14.33 15.32 -16.42
CA ASP A 32 14.90 16.00 -17.59
C ASP A 32 14.11 17.25 -17.99
N GLU A 33 12.78 17.20 -17.97
CA GLU A 33 11.88 18.29 -18.36
C GLU A 33 11.47 19.17 -17.16
N GLY A 34 11.37 18.56 -15.97
CA GLY A 34 10.94 19.21 -14.74
C GLY A 34 9.46 18.96 -14.40
N ASN A 35 9.06 19.37 -13.20
CA ASN A 35 7.68 19.30 -12.74
C ASN A 35 6.79 20.37 -13.43
N VAL A 36 5.50 20.44 -13.07
CA VAL A 36 4.55 21.43 -13.63
C VAL A 36 4.93 22.90 -13.39
N TYR A 37 5.92 23.16 -12.53
CA TYR A 37 6.49 24.47 -12.24
C TYR A 37 7.83 24.72 -12.95
N GLY A 38 8.30 23.76 -13.78
CA GLY A 38 9.59 23.82 -14.46
C GLY A 38 10.79 23.45 -13.57
N GLU A 39 10.55 22.95 -12.36
CA GLU A 39 11.62 22.57 -11.44
C GLU A 39 12.04 21.12 -11.69
N LYS A 40 13.32 20.90 -11.94
CA LYS A 40 13.89 19.55 -12.08
C LYS A 40 13.98 18.88 -10.73
N VAL A 41 13.50 17.64 -10.65
CA VAL A 41 13.62 16.83 -9.45
C VAL A 41 14.97 16.13 -9.48
N HIS A 42 15.76 16.27 -8.41
CA HIS A 42 17.01 15.53 -8.29
C HIS A 42 16.72 14.01 -8.28
N PRO A 43 17.45 13.19 -9.06
CA PRO A 43 17.21 11.74 -9.16
C PRO A 43 17.11 11.04 -7.80
N ASP A 44 18.06 11.28 -6.89
CA ASP A 44 18.05 10.67 -5.55
C ASP A 44 16.78 11.00 -4.75
N ARG A 45 16.28 12.24 -4.87
CA ARG A 45 15.04 12.65 -4.20
C ARG A 45 13.84 11.91 -4.80
N LEU A 46 13.83 11.73 -6.11
CA LEU A 46 12.76 10.98 -6.79
C LEU A 46 12.78 9.51 -6.41
N HIS A 47 13.96 8.87 -6.36
CA HIS A 47 14.10 7.47 -5.94
C HIS A 47 13.65 7.25 -4.50
N HIS A 48 14.04 8.12 -3.56
CA HIS A 48 13.53 8.03 -2.19
C HIS A 48 12.00 8.17 -2.11
N LEU A 49 11.41 9.10 -2.86
CA LEU A 49 9.96 9.23 -2.92
C LEU A 49 9.29 7.96 -3.50
N LEU A 50 9.89 7.37 -4.52
CA LEU A 50 9.39 6.13 -5.11
C LEU A 50 9.47 4.97 -4.11
N ASP A 51 10.57 4.82 -3.39
CA ASP A 51 10.75 3.80 -2.36
C ASP A 51 9.70 3.90 -1.26
N ASP A 52 9.40 5.12 -0.80
CA ASP A 52 8.34 5.37 0.20
C ASP A 52 6.97 4.96 -0.35
N VAL A 53 6.67 5.30 -1.60
CA VAL A 53 5.40 4.95 -2.25
C VAL A 53 5.29 3.43 -2.40
N PHE A 54 6.35 2.75 -2.84
CA PHE A 54 6.38 1.31 -3.01
C PHE A 54 6.19 0.58 -1.69
N THR A 55 6.94 0.97 -0.66
CA THR A 55 6.85 0.38 0.68
C THR A 55 5.42 0.49 1.20
N ALA A 56 4.80 1.66 1.04
CA ALA A 56 3.44 1.90 1.49
C ALA A 56 2.38 1.13 0.68
N GLU A 57 2.56 0.96 -0.64
CA GLU A 57 1.64 0.14 -1.45
C GLU A 57 1.80 -1.35 -1.17
N ILE A 58 3.02 -1.87 -0.97
CA ILE A 58 3.24 -3.26 -0.56
C ILE A 58 2.52 -3.55 0.76
N ALA A 59 2.68 -2.67 1.77
CA ALA A 59 2.00 -2.80 3.05
C ALA A 59 0.47 -2.82 2.89
N ARG A 60 -0.09 -1.94 2.07
CA ARG A 60 -1.53 -1.88 1.77
C ARG A 60 -2.04 -3.15 1.07
N LYS A 61 -1.33 -3.66 0.06
CA LYS A 61 -1.72 -4.89 -0.65
C LYS A 61 -1.66 -6.11 0.28
N ASN A 62 -0.66 -6.19 1.16
CA ASN A 62 -0.57 -7.23 2.18
C ASN A 62 -1.76 -7.18 3.15
N ILE A 63 -2.12 -5.98 3.64
CA ILE A 63 -3.31 -5.81 4.51
C ILE A 63 -4.58 -6.25 3.78
N LEU A 64 -4.78 -5.83 2.52
CA LEU A 64 -5.95 -6.23 1.73
C LEU A 64 -6.01 -7.75 1.48
N ALA A 65 -4.87 -8.41 1.30
CA ALA A 65 -4.81 -9.86 1.14
C ALA A 65 -5.24 -10.56 2.45
N LEU A 66 -4.67 -10.16 3.59
CA LEU A 66 -4.99 -10.73 4.90
C LEU A 66 -6.47 -10.55 5.27
N VAL A 67 -7.01 -9.35 5.06
CA VAL A 67 -8.42 -9.04 5.34
C VAL A 67 -9.37 -9.73 4.34
N GLY A 68 -8.88 -10.10 3.15
CA GLY A 68 -9.64 -10.88 2.18
C GLY A 68 -9.89 -12.33 2.63
N GLU A 69 -9.04 -12.89 3.48
CA GLU A 69 -9.22 -14.24 4.05
C GLU A 69 -10.22 -14.25 5.21
N SER A 70 -10.17 -13.23 6.07
CA SER A 70 -11.07 -13.05 7.21
C SER A 70 -11.02 -11.62 7.75
N PRO A 71 -12.08 -11.12 8.41
CA PRO A 71 -12.03 -9.82 9.06
C PRO A 71 -10.98 -9.78 10.18
N LEU A 72 -10.15 -8.74 10.20
CA LEU A 72 -9.05 -8.61 11.17
C LEU A 72 -9.03 -7.23 11.82
N SER A 73 -8.63 -7.19 13.10
CA SER A 73 -8.35 -5.95 13.81
C SER A 73 -6.96 -5.41 13.43
N VAL A 74 -6.71 -4.13 13.73
CA VAL A 74 -5.40 -3.49 13.52
C VAL A 74 -4.29 -4.21 14.30
N ALA A 75 -4.59 -4.72 15.50
CA ALA A 75 -3.63 -5.48 16.30
C ALA A 75 -3.25 -6.80 15.61
N ASN A 76 -4.24 -7.54 15.09
CA ASN A 76 -4.00 -8.78 14.36
C ASN A 76 -3.22 -8.53 13.07
N LEU A 77 -3.52 -7.44 12.36
CA LEU A 77 -2.79 -7.03 11.16
C LEU A 77 -1.33 -6.65 11.46
N ALA A 78 -1.07 -5.94 12.55
CA ALA A 78 0.29 -5.62 12.99
C ALA A 78 1.10 -6.89 13.31
N ALA A 79 0.50 -7.84 14.03
CA ALA A 79 1.16 -9.12 14.34
C ALA A 79 1.47 -9.94 13.07
N LYS A 80 0.55 -9.97 12.09
CA LYS A 80 0.71 -10.74 10.85
C LYS A 80 1.64 -10.08 9.84
N THR A 81 1.67 -8.74 9.78
CA THR A 81 2.53 -8.00 8.83
C THR A 81 3.92 -7.70 9.40
N GLY A 82 4.09 -7.77 10.73
CA GLY A 82 5.32 -7.35 11.41
C GLY A 82 5.52 -5.83 11.46
N LEU A 83 4.53 -5.05 11.02
CA LEU A 83 4.59 -3.59 11.02
C LEU A 83 4.12 -3.01 12.36
N PRO A 84 4.63 -1.83 12.76
CA PRO A 84 4.12 -1.12 13.93
C PRO A 84 2.61 -0.85 13.83
N GLN A 85 1.88 -1.05 14.94
CA GLN A 85 0.43 -0.89 14.97
C GLN A 85 -0.05 0.48 14.47
N ARG A 86 0.69 1.55 14.80
CA ARG A 86 0.42 2.91 14.31
C ARG A 86 0.52 3.02 12.80
N GLU A 87 1.47 2.34 12.18
CA GLU A 87 1.66 2.34 10.73
C GLU A 87 0.54 1.57 10.03
N VAL A 88 0.21 0.39 10.55
CA VAL A 88 -0.94 -0.40 10.08
C VAL A 88 -2.22 0.42 10.14
N PHE A 89 -2.48 1.13 11.25
CA PHE A 89 -3.67 1.96 11.39
C PHE A 89 -3.74 3.05 10.30
N ARG A 90 -2.62 3.73 10.00
CA ARG A 90 -2.56 4.72 8.91
C ARG A 90 -2.89 4.11 7.56
N HIS A 91 -2.40 2.90 7.28
CA HIS A 91 -2.73 2.19 6.04
C HIS A 91 -4.20 1.75 5.97
N VAL A 92 -4.76 1.27 7.07
CA VAL A 92 -6.19 0.93 7.16
C VAL A 92 -7.06 2.16 6.87
N LEU A 93 -6.78 3.31 7.49
CA LEU A 93 -7.50 4.55 7.22
C LEU A 93 -7.39 4.98 5.75
N ALA A 94 -6.18 4.92 5.16
CA ALA A 94 -5.99 5.25 3.76
C ALA A 94 -6.77 4.30 2.83
N LEU A 95 -6.89 3.02 3.18
CA LEU A 95 -7.67 2.04 2.43
C LEU A 95 -9.19 2.25 2.60
N GLN A 96 -9.66 2.64 3.78
CA GLN A 96 -11.05 3.03 4.00
C GLN A 96 -11.43 4.27 3.20
N GLN A 97 -10.57 5.31 3.19
CA GLN A 97 -10.79 6.51 2.38
C GLN A 97 -10.86 6.20 0.87
N LYS A 98 -10.15 5.16 0.42
CA LYS A 98 -10.21 4.66 -0.96
C LYS A 98 -11.42 3.73 -1.21
N GLY A 99 -12.25 3.46 -0.21
CA GLY A 99 -13.40 2.55 -0.31
C GLY A 99 -13.02 1.09 -0.51
N LEU A 100 -11.81 0.69 -0.10
CA LEU A 100 -11.30 -0.69 -0.26
C LEU A 100 -11.44 -1.54 1.01
N LEU A 101 -11.57 -0.89 2.16
CA LEU A 101 -11.86 -1.51 3.45
C LEU A 101 -13.09 -0.85 4.07
N ASP A 102 -13.82 -1.62 4.86
CA ASP A 102 -14.88 -1.12 5.72
C ASP A 102 -14.85 -1.84 7.08
N VAL A 103 -15.50 -1.25 8.08
CA VAL A 103 -15.69 -1.91 9.37
C VAL A 103 -16.68 -3.05 9.18
N ASP A 104 -16.30 -4.26 9.56
CA ASP A 104 -17.20 -5.39 9.57
C ASP A 104 -18.06 -5.39 10.85
N ARG A 105 -17.39 -5.36 12.00
CA ARG A 105 -17.99 -5.35 13.34
C ARG A 105 -16.98 -4.89 14.38
N VAL A 106 -17.43 -4.71 15.61
CA VAL A 106 -16.58 -4.37 16.77
C VAL A 106 -16.59 -5.55 17.73
N GLU A 107 -15.40 -6.05 18.07
CA GLU A 107 -15.19 -7.09 19.09
C GLU A 107 -14.21 -6.55 20.13
N ASP A 108 -14.52 -6.72 21.42
CA ASP A 108 -13.68 -6.25 22.55
C ASP A 108 -13.26 -4.78 22.46
N GLY A 109 -14.17 -3.91 22.00
CA GLY A 109 -13.90 -2.47 21.81
C GLY A 109 -12.98 -2.16 20.62
N SER A 110 -12.61 -3.15 19.81
CA SER A 110 -11.75 -2.99 18.64
C SER A 110 -12.51 -3.29 17.34
N PRO A 111 -12.45 -2.40 16.33
CA PRO A 111 -13.05 -2.68 15.03
C PRO A 111 -12.27 -3.75 14.28
N LEU A 112 -13.01 -4.70 13.70
CA LEU A 112 -12.54 -5.64 12.69
C LEU A 112 -12.88 -5.07 11.32
N TYR A 113 -11.93 -5.15 10.40
CA TYR A 113 -12.07 -4.62 9.05
C TYR A 113 -12.29 -5.75 8.06
N LYS A 114 -13.13 -5.52 7.05
CA LYS A 114 -13.31 -6.38 5.89
C LYS A 114 -13.00 -5.63 4.60
N ARG A 115 -12.75 -6.39 3.54
CA ARG A 115 -12.58 -5.85 2.20
C ARG A 115 -13.92 -5.48 1.57
N VAL A 116 -13.96 -4.35 0.87
CA VAL A 116 -15.13 -3.91 0.10
C VAL A 116 -14.96 -4.36 -1.36
N GLY A 117 -15.90 -5.18 -1.86
CA GLY A 117 -15.94 -5.69 -3.24
C GLY A 117 -14.99 -6.89 -3.53
N GLN A 118 -15.37 -7.74 -4.49
CA GLN A 118 -14.51 -8.75 -5.11
C GLN A 118 -13.73 -8.14 -6.29
N ILE A 119 -12.48 -8.58 -6.49
CA ILE A 119 -11.78 -8.42 -7.78
C ILE A 119 -12.30 -9.51 -8.72
#